data_AF-I1P628-F1
#
_entry.id   AF-I1P628-F1
#
_cell.length_a   1.000
_cell.length_b   1.000
_cell.length_c   1.000
_cell.angle_alpha   90.00
_cell.angle_beta   90.00
_cell.angle_gamma   90.00
#
_symmetry.space_group_name_H-M   'P 1'
#
loop_
_entity.id
_entity.type
_entity.pdbx_description
1 polymer ?
#
loop_
_entity_poly.entity_id
_entity_poly.type
_entity_poly.pdbx_seq_one_letter_code
_entity_poly.pdbx_strand_id
1 'polypeptide(L)'
;MAARSPYFVPESEGIRAGESPAAALRRILASPGAHQAPCCFDALGARLIQRAGFPICFMGGFCVSAARLGLPDAGLISYGEMVDQGRLITEAVSLPVIGDGDNGYGNAMNIKRTVKGYINAGFAGIMLEDQVCFLTPKYHQMIFSWIGSLRCLNNLWSYL
;
A
#
# COMPACT_ATOMS: atom_id res chain seq x y z
N MET A 1 9.32 31.37 -13.71
CA MET A 1 8.01 30.73 -13.56
C MET A 1 7.88 29.66 -14.63
N ALA A 2 8.23 28.41 -14.33
CA ALA A 2 8.12 27.32 -15.29
C ALA A 2 6.65 26.91 -15.44
N ALA A 3 6.13 26.95 -16.67
CA ALA A 3 4.78 26.55 -17.00
C ALA A 3 4.55 25.08 -16.59
N ARG A 4 3.51 24.85 -15.78
CA ARG A 4 3.14 23.52 -15.26
C ARG A 4 2.62 22.66 -16.41
N SER A 5 3.13 21.43 -16.48
CA SER A 5 2.81 20.44 -17.52
C SER A 5 1.30 20.13 -17.60
N PRO A 6 0.70 20.00 -18.80
CA PRO A 6 -0.75 19.85 -19.01
C PRO A 6 -1.36 18.52 -18.56
N TYR A 7 -0.59 17.60 -17.97
CA TYR A 7 -1.08 16.29 -17.49
C TYR A 7 -1.62 16.35 -16.05
N PHE A 8 -2.40 17.39 -15.74
CA PHE A 8 -2.85 17.68 -14.39
C PHE A 8 -4.14 16.89 -14.06
N VAL A 9 -4.04 15.96 -13.12
CA VAL A 9 -5.19 15.50 -12.33
C VAL A 9 -5.76 16.71 -11.61
N PRO A 10 -7.09 16.89 -11.51
CA PRO A 10 -7.64 17.94 -10.66
C PRO A 10 -7.05 17.84 -9.25
N GLU A 11 -6.58 18.96 -8.70
CA GLU A 11 -6.00 19.10 -7.35
C GLU A 11 -6.89 18.54 -6.23
N SER A 12 -8.16 18.20 -6.53
CA SER A 12 -9.22 17.87 -5.60
C SER A 12 -9.20 16.45 -5.01
N GLU A 13 -8.42 15.51 -5.56
CA GLU A 13 -8.53 14.07 -5.18
C GLU A 13 -7.29 13.43 -4.55
N GLY A 14 -6.12 14.08 -4.58
CA GLY A 14 -4.90 13.61 -3.92
C GLY A 14 -4.84 13.89 -2.40
N ILE A 15 -3.65 13.74 -1.82
CA ILE A 15 -3.36 14.11 -0.42
C ILE A 15 -3.32 15.64 -0.31
N ARG A 16 -4.19 16.23 0.51
CA ARG A 16 -4.25 17.68 0.71
C ARG A 16 -3.11 18.17 1.61
N ALA A 17 -2.76 19.45 1.52
CA ALA A 17 -1.73 20.04 2.38
C ALA A 17 -2.10 19.88 3.87
N GLY A 18 -1.20 19.31 4.67
CA GLY A 18 -1.42 19.03 6.10
C GLY A 18 -2.28 17.79 6.39
N GLU A 19 -2.84 17.13 5.38
CA GLU A 19 -3.57 15.87 5.51
C GLU A 19 -2.57 14.70 5.54
N SER A 20 -2.75 13.74 6.45
CA SER A 20 -1.95 12.52 6.43
C SER A 20 -2.40 11.60 5.27
N PRO A 21 -1.51 10.77 4.70
CA PRO A 21 -1.88 9.83 3.64
C PRO A 21 -3.09 8.96 4.02
N ALA A 22 -3.12 8.47 5.28
CA ALA A 22 -4.23 7.68 5.79
C ALA A 22 -5.55 8.46 5.92
N ALA A 23 -5.50 9.76 6.23
CA ALA A 23 -6.70 10.60 6.26
C ALA A 23 -7.27 10.83 4.85
N ALA A 24 -6.39 11.10 3.87
CA ALA A 24 -6.78 11.23 2.47
C ALA A 24 -7.44 9.94 1.94
N LEU A 25 -6.85 8.78 2.24
CA LEU A 25 -7.41 7.48 1.86
C LEU A 25 -8.81 7.25 2.48
N ARG A 26 -8.98 7.51 3.78
CA ARG A 26 -10.29 7.40 4.43
C ARG A 26 -11.34 8.33 3.80
N ARG A 27 -10.96 9.55 3.46
CA ARG A 27 -11.84 10.51 2.78
C ARG A 27 -12.30 9.98 1.42
N ILE A 28 -11.39 9.42 0.61
CA ILE A 28 -11.72 8.84 -0.70
C ILE A 28 -12.68 7.66 -0.52
N LEU A 29 -12.38 6.72 0.37
CA LEU A 29 -13.20 5.53 0.59
C LEU A 29 -14.58 5.83 1.18
N ALA A 30 -14.73 6.93 1.92
CA ALA A 30 -16.01 7.38 2.42
C ALA A 30 -16.90 7.98 1.33
N SER A 31 -16.34 8.32 0.16
CA SER A 31 -17.12 8.83 -0.96
C SER A 31 -17.88 7.70 -1.67
N PRO A 32 -19.11 7.94 -2.16
CA PRO A 32 -19.94 6.91 -2.78
C PRO A 32 -19.28 6.28 -4.01
N GLY A 33 -19.51 4.99 -4.22
CA GLY A 33 -19.07 4.25 -5.41
C GLY A 33 -17.91 3.29 -5.16
N ALA A 34 -17.47 2.62 -6.23
CA ALA A 34 -16.32 1.73 -6.20
C ALA A 34 -15.08 2.49 -6.68
N HIS A 35 -14.05 2.53 -5.84
CA HIS A 35 -12.80 3.21 -6.15
C HIS A 35 -11.81 2.23 -6.80
N GLN A 36 -11.29 2.61 -7.96
CA GLN A 36 -10.28 1.81 -8.65
C GLN A 36 -8.88 2.18 -8.14
N ALA A 37 -8.09 1.17 -7.79
CA ALA A 37 -6.70 1.30 -7.37
C ALA A 37 -5.81 0.49 -8.31
N PRO A 38 -5.33 1.06 -9.43
CA PRO A 38 -4.41 0.36 -10.30
C PRO A 38 -3.12 -0.02 -9.55
N CYS A 39 -2.53 -1.14 -9.95
CA CYS A 39 -1.34 -1.68 -9.32
C CYS A 39 -0.05 -1.03 -9.88
N CYS A 40 0.83 -0.58 -8.99
CA CYS A 40 2.19 -0.13 -9.27
C CYS A 40 3.22 -1.09 -8.61
N PHE A 41 4.41 -1.20 -9.18
CA PHE A 41 5.55 -1.92 -8.56
C PHE A 41 6.83 -1.08 -8.52
N ASP A 42 6.82 0.10 -9.13
CA ASP A 42 7.90 1.07 -9.14
C ASP A 42 7.37 2.52 -9.14
N ALA A 43 8.27 3.47 -8.94
CA ALA A 43 7.95 4.89 -8.88
C ALA A 43 7.39 5.44 -10.21
N LEU A 44 7.85 4.90 -11.34
CA LEU A 44 7.38 5.32 -12.66
C LEU A 44 5.93 4.91 -12.89
N GLY A 45 5.57 3.66 -12.58
CA GLY A 45 4.21 3.16 -12.64
C GLY A 45 3.26 3.97 -11.76
N ALA A 46 3.68 4.29 -10.54
CA ALA A 46 2.90 5.15 -9.64
C ALA A 46 2.66 6.55 -10.22
N ARG A 47 3.69 7.17 -10.82
CA ARG A 47 3.56 8.47 -11.52
C ARG A 47 2.63 8.39 -12.73
N LEU A 48 2.64 7.29 -13.47
CA LEU A 48 1.74 7.07 -14.61
C LEU A 48 0.28 6.92 -14.14
N ILE A 49 0.04 6.17 -13.06
CA ILE A 49 -1.28 6.03 -12.43
C ILE A 49 -1.78 7.39 -11.95
N GLN A 50 -0.91 8.17 -11.29
CA GLN A 50 -1.23 9.54 -10.93
C GLN A 50 -1.64 10.33 -12.17
N ARG A 51 -0.81 10.38 -13.22
CA ARG A 51 -1.11 11.14 -14.44
C ARG A 51 -2.39 10.70 -15.14
N ALA A 52 -2.75 9.43 -15.03
CA ALA A 52 -4.00 8.91 -15.58
C ALA A 52 -5.24 9.35 -14.78
N GLY A 53 -5.07 10.02 -13.63
CA GLY A 53 -6.15 10.62 -12.85
C GLY A 53 -6.76 9.70 -11.80
N PHE A 54 -6.11 8.59 -11.45
CA PHE A 54 -6.63 7.71 -10.41
C PHE A 54 -6.43 8.34 -9.01
N PRO A 55 -7.43 8.23 -8.13
CA PRO A 55 -7.37 8.84 -6.80
C PRO A 55 -6.48 8.05 -5.83
N ILE A 56 -6.20 6.76 -6.11
CA ILE A 56 -5.43 5.85 -5.25
C ILE A 56 -4.54 4.90 -6.10
N CYS A 57 -3.36 4.52 -5.59
CA CYS A 57 -2.53 3.42 -6.14
C CYS A 57 -2.48 2.27 -5.14
N PHE A 58 -2.33 1.06 -5.65
CA PHE A 58 -1.98 -0.11 -4.88
C PHE A 58 -0.56 -0.57 -5.26
N MET A 59 0.32 -0.82 -4.31
CA MET A 59 1.61 -1.47 -4.57
C MET A 59 1.46 -2.97 -4.38
N GLY A 60 1.58 -3.75 -5.46
CA GLY A 60 1.39 -5.21 -5.42
C GLY A 60 2.67 -6.00 -5.12
N GLY A 61 2.63 -6.89 -4.13
CA GLY A 61 3.77 -7.68 -3.68
C GLY A 61 4.31 -8.63 -4.74
N PHE A 62 3.44 -9.35 -5.45
CA PHE A 62 3.83 -10.16 -6.61
C PHE A 62 4.62 -9.35 -7.64
N CYS A 63 4.08 -8.19 -8.03
CA CYS A 63 4.67 -7.38 -9.08
C CYS A 63 6.05 -6.86 -8.67
N VAL A 64 6.21 -6.49 -7.39
CA VAL A 64 7.50 -6.08 -6.84
C VAL A 64 8.48 -7.25 -6.81
N SER A 65 8.08 -8.44 -6.34
CA SER A 65 8.93 -9.64 -6.34
C SER A 65 9.39 -10.01 -7.75
N ALA A 66 8.45 -10.04 -8.70
CA ALA A 66 8.71 -10.39 -10.09
C ALA A 66 9.65 -9.37 -10.77
N ALA A 67 9.38 -8.06 -10.60
CA ALA A 67 10.17 -7.02 -11.26
C ALA A 67 11.54 -6.79 -10.61
N ARG A 68 11.63 -6.86 -9.28
CA ARG A 68 12.87 -6.59 -8.52
C ARG A 68 13.80 -7.79 -8.47
N LEU A 69 13.25 -9.00 -8.29
CA LEU A 69 14.03 -10.21 -8.01
C LEU A 69 13.91 -11.27 -9.11
N GLY A 70 12.93 -11.17 -10.01
CA GLY A 70 12.63 -12.24 -10.96
C GLY A 70 12.09 -13.51 -10.28
N LEU A 71 11.49 -13.36 -9.10
CA LEU A 71 11.04 -14.47 -8.26
C LEU A 71 9.50 -14.55 -8.18
N PRO A 72 8.93 -15.73 -7.92
CA PRO A 72 7.50 -15.90 -7.72
C PRO A 72 7.03 -15.28 -6.41
N ASP A 73 5.71 -15.08 -6.30
CA ASP A 73 5.07 -14.59 -5.08
C ASP A 73 4.89 -15.70 -4.03
N ALA A 74 6.01 -16.12 -3.44
CA ALA A 74 6.08 -17.23 -2.50
C ALA A 74 6.71 -16.80 -1.16
N GLY A 75 6.62 -15.51 -0.80
CA GLY A 75 7.23 -14.96 0.41
C GLY A 75 8.77 -14.93 0.38
N LEU A 76 9.37 -14.98 -0.82
CA LEU A 76 10.83 -14.93 -1.01
C LEU A 76 11.38 -13.51 -0.92
N ILE A 77 10.58 -12.52 -1.32
CA ILE A 77 10.94 -11.11 -1.14
C ILE A 77 10.89 -10.76 0.35
N SER A 78 11.93 -10.09 0.81
CA SER A 78 12.03 -9.70 2.21
C SER A 78 11.17 -8.47 2.51
N TYR A 79 10.74 -8.37 3.77
CA TYR A 79 10.12 -7.16 4.33
C TYR A 79 10.91 -5.88 4.00
N GLY A 80 12.25 -5.93 4.09
CA GLY A 80 13.10 -4.78 3.82
C GLY A 80 13.00 -4.30 2.39
N GLU A 81 13.06 -5.22 1.42
CA GLU A 81 12.96 -4.90 0.00
C GLU A 81 11.60 -4.30 -0.38
N MET A 82 10.52 -4.79 0.26
CA MET A 82 9.17 -4.27 0.09
C MET A 82 9.01 -2.85 0.65
N VAL A 83 9.53 -2.59 1.86
CA VAL A 83 9.52 -1.24 2.45
C VAL A 83 10.36 -0.27 1.63
N ASP A 84 11.53 -0.70 1.14
CA ASP A 84 12.40 0.14 0.32
C ASP A 84 11.72 0.53 -1.00
N GLN A 85 11.06 -0.42 -1.69
CA GLN A 85 10.28 -0.05 -2.88
C GLN A 85 9.10 0.85 -2.55
N GLY A 86 8.39 0.54 -1.46
CA GLY A 86 7.27 1.33 -1.00
C GLY A 86 7.63 2.80 -0.79
N ARG A 87 8.77 3.07 -0.15
CA ARG A 87 9.28 4.43 0.07
C ARG A 87 9.53 5.15 -1.24
N LEU A 88 10.17 4.50 -2.23
CA LEU A 88 10.42 5.11 -3.53
C LEU A 88 9.11 5.45 -4.26
N ILE A 89 8.11 4.59 -4.13
CA ILE A 89 6.78 4.79 -4.75
C ILE A 89 6.05 5.96 -4.10
N THR A 90 5.95 5.99 -2.77
CA THR A 90 5.21 7.02 -2.04
C THR A 90 5.85 8.40 -2.14
N GLU A 91 7.19 8.50 -2.12
CA GLU A 91 7.92 9.75 -2.35
C GLU A 91 7.72 10.26 -3.80
N ALA A 92 7.45 9.35 -4.73
CA ALA A 92 7.18 9.68 -6.12
C ALA A 92 5.73 10.05 -6.41
N VAL A 93 4.79 10.10 -5.45
CA VAL A 93 3.41 10.52 -5.76
C VAL A 93 2.81 11.38 -4.66
N SER A 94 1.73 12.08 -4.99
CA SER A 94 0.95 12.89 -4.02
C SER A 94 -0.45 12.32 -3.81
N LEU A 95 -0.66 11.06 -4.19
CA LEU A 95 -1.89 10.31 -3.98
C LEU A 95 -1.68 9.21 -2.92
N PRO A 96 -2.74 8.78 -2.22
CA PRO A 96 -2.62 7.72 -1.23
C PRO A 96 -2.25 6.37 -1.85
N VAL A 97 -1.17 5.76 -1.37
CA VAL A 97 -0.74 4.42 -1.81
C VAL A 97 -1.08 3.39 -0.74
N ILE A 98 -1.72 2.30 -1.14
CA ILE A 98 -1.93 1.11 -0.30
C ILE A 98 -0.81 0.13 -0.59
N GLY A 99 -0.12 -0.35 0.43
CA GLY A 99 0.95 -1.34 0.28
C GLY A 99 0.48 -2.76 0.54
N ASP A 100 0.93 -3.72 -0.26
CA ASP A 100 0.82 -5.15 0.03
C ASP A 100 1.81 -5.55 1.14
N GLY A 101 1.30 -5.97 2.29
CA GLY A 101 2.10 -6.40 3.44
C GLY A 101 2.25 -7.91 3.56
N ASP A 102 1.87 -8.69 2.54
CA ASP A 102 1.75 -10.16 2.58
C ASP A 102 1.03 -10.62 3.87
N ASN A 103 1.53 -11.68 4.51
CA ASN A 103 1.06 -12.15 5.82
C ASN A 103 1.73 -11.42 7.02
N GLY A 104 2.45 -10.33 6.78
CA GLY A 104 3.15 -9.57 7.81
C GLY A 104 4.54 -10.11 8.20
N TYR A 105 5.11 -11.03 7.43
CA TYR A 105 6.51 -11.50 7.52
C TYR A 105 6.88 -12.17 8.85
N GLY A 106 5.95 -12.94 9.44
CA GLY A 106 6.20 -13.75 10.63
C GLY A 106 5.04 -13.76 11.60
N ASN A 107 5.31 -13.47 12.87
CA ASN A 107 4.30 -13.49 13.94
C ASN A 107 3.74 -12.08 14.22
N ALA A 108 2.92 -11.93 15.28
CA ALA A 108 2.32 -10.66 15.68
C ALA A 108 3.34 -9.52 15.90
N MET A 109 4.55 -9.83 16.37
CA MET A 109 5.62 -8.83 16.53
C MET A 109 6.18 -8.38 15.18
N ASN A 110 6.28 -9.30 14.20
CA ASN A 110 6.63 -8.95 12.83
C ASN A 110 5.56 -8.05 12.22
N ILE A 111 4.26 -8.38 12.36
CA ILE A 111 3.15 -7.53 11.89
C ILE A 111 3.28 -6.11 12.46
N LYS A 112 3.51 -5.97 13.77
CA LYS A 112 3.68 -4.66 14.41
C LYS A 112 4.86 -3.88 13.82
N ARG A 113 5.98 -4.55 13.53
CA ARG A 113 7.13 -3.96 12.85
C ARG A 113 6.77 -3.56 11.42
N THR A 114 6.06 -4.42 10.69
CA THR A 114 5.65 -4.21 9.30
C THR A 114 4.76 -2.98 9.18
N VAL A 115 3.71 -2.89 9.99
CA VAL A 115 2.82 -1.73 10.02
C VAL A 115 3.58 -0.43 10.29
N LYS A 116 4.48 -0.42 11.30
CA LYS A 116 5.31 0.77 11.58
C LYS A 116 6.23 1.13 10.40
N GLY A 117 6.82 0.13 9.76
CA GLY A 117 7.66 0.31 8.58
C GLY A 117 6.90 0.95 7.43
N TYR A 118 5.69 0.46 7.15
CA TYR A 118 4.85 0.95 6.06
C TYR A 118 4.36 2.37 6.32
N ILE A 119 3.97 2.69 7.57
CA ILE A 119 3.65 4.07 7.97
C ILE A 119 4.85 4.99 7.72
N ASN A 120 6.05 4.58 8.15
CA ASN A 120 7.28 5.37 7.96
C ASN A 120 7.72 5.47 6.50
N ALA A 121 7.32 4.52 5.65
CA ALA A 121 7.51 4.57 4.21
C ALA A 121 6.47 5.45 3.52
N GLY A 122 5.50 6.04 4.22
CA GLY A 122 4.53 6.98 3.65
C GLY A 122 3.28 6.31 3.06
N PHE A 123 3.07 5.01 3.29
CA PHE A 123 1.84 4.36 2.85
C PHE A 123 0.62 4.94 3.58
N ALA A 124 -0.49 5.03 2.85
CA ALA A 124 -1.77 5.44 3.39
C ALA A 124 -2.55 4.28 4.03
N GLY A 125 -2.27 3.05 3.58
CA GLY A 125 -2.87 1.83 4.09
C GLY A 125 -1.97 0.63 3.80
N ILE A 126 -2.27 -0.49 4.44
CA ILE A 126 -1.59 -1.77 4.25
C ILE A 126 -2.63 -2.87 4.09
N MET A 127 -2.43 -3.76 3.14
CA MET A 127 -3.18 -5.01 3.03
C MET A 127 -2.41 -6.11 3.77
N LEU A 128 -3.10 -6.88 4.62
CA LEU A 128 -2.52 -8.01 5.33
C LEU A 128 -3.36 -9.25 5.07
N GLU A 129 -2.71 -10.31 4.64
CA GLU A 129 -3.33 -11.59 4.32
C GLU A 129 -3.36 -12.48 5.57
N ASP A 130 -4.40 -13.31 5.68
CA ASP A 130 -4.57 -14.28 6.76
C ASP A 130 -3.85 -15.62 6.51
N GLN A 131 -2.96 -15.64 5.51
CA GLN A 131 -2.14 -16.79 5.17
C GLN A 131 -1.25 -17.19 6.35
N VAL A 132 -1.35 -18.45 6.75
CA VAL A 132 -0.37 -19.05 7.66
C VAL A 132 0.97 -19.12 6.94
N CYS A 133 2.06 -18.79 7.65
CA CYS A 133 3.41 -18.96 7.15
C CYS A 133 3.66 -20.46 6.94
N PHE A 134 3.29 -20.99 5.76
CA PHE A 134 3.74 -22.20 5.06
C PHE A 134 2.67 -22.63 4.02
N LEU A 135 3.08 -22.69 2.74
CA LEU A 135 2.54 -23.56 1.66
C LEU A 135 1.13 -23.33 1.08
N THR A 136 0.44 -22.19 1.26
CA THR A 136 -0.83 -21.96 0.54
C THR A 136 -0.64 -21.17 -0.75
N PRO A 137 -1.09 -21.67 -1.92
CA PRO A 137 -1.21 -20.87 -3.13
C PRO A 137 -2.12 -19.66 -2.91
N LYS A 138 -1.73 -18.47 -3.41
CA LYS A 138 -2.41 -17.17 -3.22
C LYS A 138 -3.88 -17.07 -3.72
N TYR A 139 -4.50 -18.16 -4.16
CA TYR A 139 -5.87 -18.18 -4.69
C TYR A 139 -6.97 -18.20 -3.63
N HIS A 140 -6.64 -18.14 -2.34
CA HIS A 140 -7.64 -18.10 -1.27
C HIS A 140 -7.33 -16.99 -0.26
N GLN A 141 -8.26 -16.03 -0.25
CA GLN A 141 -8.57 -15.05 0.80
C GLN A 141 -7.73 -13.75 0.83
N MET A 142 -8.40 -12.67 0.42
CA MET A 142 -8.00 -11.28 0.66
C MET A 142 -8.77 -10.77 1.88
N ILE A 143 -8.07 -10.30 2.92
CA ILE A 143 -8.68 -9.50 3.99
C ILE A 143 -8.09 -8.07 3.90
N PHE A 144 -8.95 -7.11 3.59
CA PHE A 144 -8.58 -5.69 3.64
C PHE A 144 -8.56 -5.22 5.10
N SER A 145 -7.37 -5.10 5.70
CA SER A 145 -7.22 -4.48 7.02
C SER A 145 -6.94 -2.99 6.86
N TRP A 146 -7.99 -2.17 6.93
CA TRP A 146 -7.83 -0.73 7.00
C TRP A 146 -7.25 -0.34 8.37
N ILE A 147 -6.26 0.56 8.39
CA ILE A 147 -5.80 1.25 9.61
C ILE A 147 -6.99 2.09 10.12
N GLY A 148 -7.85 1.47 10.93
CA GLY A 148 -9.04 2.09 11.51
C GLY A 148 -10.27 1.21 11.77
N SER A 149 -10.34 -0.08 11.43
CA SER A 149 -11.53 -0.90 11.76
C SER A 149 -11.19 -2.28 12.32
N LEU A 150 -11.68 -2.53 13.54
CA LEU A 150 -11.28 -3.58 14.48
C LEU A 150 -12.09 -4.86 14.31
N ARG A 151 -11.44 -5.92 13.80
CA ARG A 151 -11.82 -7.30 14.16
C ARG A 151 -10.66 -8.28 14.27
N CYS A 152 -9.62 -8.16 13.42
CA CYS A 152 -8.35 -8.88 13.61
C CYS A 152 -7.47 -8.31 14.74
N LEU A 153 -7.80 -7.13 15.23
CA LEU A 153 -7.01 -6.40 16.21
C LEU A 153 -7.18 -6.91 17.66
N ASN A 154 -8.27 -7.63 17.99
CA ASN A 154 -8.54 -8.04 19.38
C ASN A 154 -7.48 -9.00 19.97
N ASN A 155 -6.72 -9.72 19.13
CA ASN A 155 -5.59 -10.55 19.60
C ASN A 155 -4.24 -9.81 19.57
N LEU A 156 -4.16 -8.61 18.98
CA LEU A 156 -2.94 -7.81 18.89
C LEU A 156 -2.83 -6.74 19.98
N TRP A 157 -3.97 -6.24 20.50
CA TRP A 157 -3.99 -5.24 21.59
C TRP A 157 -3.70 -5.82 22.98
N SER A 158 -3.83 -7.13 23.19
CA SER A 158 -3.52 -7.79 24.46
C SER A 158 -2.01 -7.89 24.77
N TYR A 159 -1.15 -7.48 23.83
CA TYR A 159 0.31 -7.44 23.97
C TYR A 159 0.88 -6.01 23.84
N LEU A 160 0.05 -4.98 24.07
CA LEU A 160 0.46 -3.60 24.34
C LEU A 160 0.26 -3.28 25.82
#